data_AF-A0A920R4D8-F1
#
_entry.id   AF-A0A920R4D8-F1
#
_cell.length_a   1.000
_cell.length_b   1.000
_cell.length_c   1.000
_cell.angle_alpha   90.00
_cell.angle_beta   90.00
_cell.angle_gamma   90.00
#
_symmetry.space_group_name_H-M   'P 1'
#
loop_
_entity.id
_entity.type
_entity.pdbx_description
1 polymer ?
#
loop_
_entity_poly.entity_id
_entity_poly.type
_entity_poly.pdbx_seq_one_letter_code
_entity_poly.pdbx_strand_id
1 'polypeptide(L)'
;MNGPTTRCFAIALLTVLVIGCGEQESAPSTPQTTQTSDAAVTRDTPKGLDFEFYKESVEPIFIRYRGGFVGSDKSLLACHTVQANAPLGLVALTEENGEVYWTEEQSRTNMENVALLVNPSAPETSRILMAPLAPTAGGEAHSGGIFWDSANHSEYRIISQWIATGNPNAGAEPTVDIDFEFFRSCVQPIFVNPIENAMPCIECHSGQFAIPNPDNSYWTLEQSRQSFEELMTFVDPGRPDYSRFLHKPLHPDAGGDLMHNGGRRWYSQDDPERRALENWVRGDAVGDQCPPALQFDYPPRP
;
A
#
# COMPACT_ATOMS: atom_id res chain seq x y z
N MET A 1 -93.88 -34.42 55.85
CA MET A 1 -92.90 -33.32 55.88
C MET A 1 -91.56 -33.92 56.26
N ASN A 2 -90.60 -33.97 55.34
CA ASN A 2 -89.17 -34.22 55.60
C ASN A 2 -88.41 -33.96 54.29
N GLY A 3 -87.42 -33.06 54.34
CA GLY A 3 -86.59 -32.59 53.22
C GLY A 3 -85.41 -33.52 52.89
N PRO A 4 -84.65 -33.22 51.82
CA PRO A 4 -83.85 -34.20 51.10
C PRO A 4 -82.41 -34.34 51.61
N THR A 5 -81.88 -35.55 51.48
CA THR A 5 -80.54 -35.98 51.89
C THR A 5 -79.58 -36.01 50.70
N THR A 6 -78.54 -35.17 50.72
CA THR A 6 -77.44 -35.18 49.75
C THR A 6 -76.30 -36.07 50.26
N ARG A 7 -75.94 -37.11 49.50
CA ARG A 7 -74.79 -37.99 49.79
C ARG A 7 -73.56 -37.52 49.02
N CYS A 8 -72.51 -37.12 49.74
CA CYS A 8 -71.16 -36.95 49.19
C CYS A 8 -70.43 -38.31 49.27
N PHE A 9 -69.98 -38.83 48.13
CA PHE A 9 -69.04 -39.95 48.05
C PHE A 9 -67.64 -39.40 47.80
N ALA A 10 -66.70 -39.71 48.69
CA ALA A 10 -65.29 -39.41 48.54
C ALA A 10 -64.67 -40.35 47.50
N ILE A 11 -64.06 -39.79 46.45
CA ILE A 11 -63.27 -40.52 45.47
C ILE A 11 -61.79 -40.32 45.81
N ALA A 12 -61.11 -41.42 46.13
CA ALA A 12 -59.67 -41.45 46.35
C ALA A 12 -58.94 -41.27 45.02
N LEU A 13 -58.09 -40.25 44.91
CA LEU A 13 -57.21 -40.03 43.76
C LEU A 13 -55.95 -40.90 43.89
N LEU A 14 -55.83 -41.86 42.98
CA LEU A 14 -54.64 -42.67 42.75
C LEU A 14 -53.58 -41.80 42.04
N THR A 15 -52.44 -41.55 42.68
CA THR A 15 -51.32 -40.81 42.09
C THR A 15 -50.42 -41.79 41.33
N VAL A 16 -50.33 -41.62 40.01
CA VAL A 16 -49.42 -42.35 39.14
C VAL A 16 -48.06 -41.62 39.14
N LEU A 17 -47.00 -42.27 39.66
CA LEU A 17 -45.62 -41.81 39.50
C LEU A 17 -45.15 -42.14 38.08
N VAL A 18 -44.87 -41.11 37.28
CA VAL A 18 -44.12 -41.24 36.02
C VAL A 18 -42.64 -41.17 36.37
N ILE A 19 -41.92 -42.27 36.18
CA ILE A 19 -40.47 -42.33 36.26
C ILE A 19 -39.91 -41.69 34.99
N GLY A 20 -39.42 -40.46 35.10
CA GLY A 20 -38.66 -39.82 34.03
C GLY A 20 -37.28 -40.46 33.91
N CYS A 21 -36.93 -40.95 32.72
CA CYS A 21 -35.56 -41.28 32.36
C CYS A 21 -34.75 -39.99 32.36
N GLY A 22 -33.85 -39.82 33.32
CA GLY A 22 -32.81 -38.78 33.25
C GLY A 22 -31.72 -39.23 32.29
N GLU A 23 -31.65 -38.61 31.12
CA GLU A 23 -30.43 -38.65 30.31
C GLU A 23 -29.34 -37.88 31.06
N GLN A 24 -28.28 -38.58 31.39
CA GLN A 24 -27.12 -38.06 32.08
C GLN A 24 -26.31 -37.23 31.07
N GLU A 25 -26.60 -35.93 31.03
CA GLU A 25 -25.91 -34.96 30.18
C GLU A 25 -24.43 -34.94 30.56
N SER A 26 -23.60 -35.51 29.68
CA SER A 26 -22.16 -35.47 29.82
C SER A 26 -21.71 -34.04 29.54
N ALA A 27 -21.04 -33.42 30.51
CA ALA A 27 -20.47 -32.10 30.34
C ALA A 27 -19.56 -32.08 29.09
N PRO A 28 -19.61 -31.04 28.25
CA PRO A 28 -18.71 -30.93 27.12
C PRO A 28 -17.28 -30.80 27.64
N SER A 29 -16.42 -31.73 27.22
CA SER A 29 -14.97 -31.64 27.41
C SER A 29 -14.50 -30.30 26.83
N THR A 30 -14.03 -29.43 27.71
CA THR A 30 -13.38 -28.18 27.30
C THR A 30 -12.21 -28.54 26.39
N PRO A 31 -12.11 -28.00 25.17
CA PRO A 31 -10.87 -28.12 24.42
C PRO A 31 -9.78 -27.49 25.27
N GLN A 32 -8.78 -28.27 25.68
CA GLN A 32 -7.53 -27.72 26.14
C GLN A 32 -6.95 -26.97 24.94
N THR A 33 -7.24 -25.67 24.87
CA THR A 33 -6.42 -24.74 24.10
C THR A 33 -5.04 -24.87 24.70
N THR A 34 -4.16 -25.59 23.99
CA THR A 34 -2.73 -25.42 24.19
C THR A 34 -2.48 -23.97 23.83
N GLN A 35 -2.52 -23.10 24.84
CA GLN A 35 -1.88 -21.80 24.75
C GLN A 35 -0.39 -22.12 24.64
N THR A 36 0.06 -22.38 23.42
CA THR A 36 1.41 -22.04 23.04
C THR A 36 1.47 -20.54 23.28
N SER A 37 2.06 -20.17 24.41
CA SER A 37 2.60 -18.84 24.57
C SER A 37 3.55 -18.66 23.40
N ASP A 38 3.13 -17.93 22.37
CA ASP A 38 4.02 -17.43 21.33
C ASP A 38 4.97 -16.44 22.01
N ALA A 39 5.97 -16.99 22.69
CA ALA A 39 7.25 -16.32 22.79
C ALA A 39 7.64 -16.00 21.35
N ALA A 40 7.76 -14.71 21.05
CA ALA A 40 8.14 -14.21 19.73
C ALA A 40 9.26 -15.09 19.16
N VAL A 41 8.89 -15.98 18.23
CA VAL A 41 9.87 -16.80 17.52
C VAL A 41 10.75 -15.80 16.80
N THR A 42 12.00 -15.68 17.26
CA THR A 42 12.93 -14.75 16.66
C THR A 42 13.32 -15.35 15.30
N ARG A 43 12.64 -14.90 14.25
CA ARG A 43 12.91 -15.31 12.87
C ARG A 43 14.01 -14.44 12.30
N ASP A 44 14.94 -15.05 11.57
CA ASP A 44 15.96 -14.34 10.81
C ASP A 44 15.39 -13.86 9.47
N THR A 45 14.40 -12.98 9.56
CA THR A 45 13.66 -12.40 8.44
C THR A 45 13.43 -10.91 8.71
N PRO A 46 13.19 -10.10 7.66
CA PRO A 46 12.84 -8.69 7.83
C PRO A 46 11.70 -8.52 8.83
N LYS A 47 11.95 -7.71 9.87
CA LYS A 47 11.01 -7.44 10.97
C LYS A 47 10.49 -8.70 11.70
N GLY A 48 11.17 -9.85 11.58
CA GLY A 48 10.74 -11.13 12.16
C GLY A 48 9.49 -11.75 11.54
N LEU A 49 9.09 -11.28 10.34
CA LEU A 49 7.91 -11.73 9.62
C LEU A 49 8.03 -13.20 9.17
N ASP A 50 6.93 -13.93 9.12
CA ASP A 50 6.93 -15.34 8.73
C ASP A 50 7.04 -15.51 7.20
N PHE A 51 8.16 -16.08 6.72
CA PHE A 51 8.41 -16.28 5.29
C PHE A 51 7.53 -17.37 4.67
N GLU A 52 7.24 -18.46 5.39
CA GLU A 52 6.41 -19.53 4.84
C GLU A 52 4.95 -19.06 4.75
N PHE A 53 4.45 -18.35 5.77
CA PHE A 53 3.13 -17.71 5.68
C PHE A 53 3.06 -16.73 4.51
N TYR A 54 4.11 -15.90 4.34
CA TYR A 54 4.19 -14.95 3.23
C TYR A 54 4.04 -15.66 1.87
N LYS A 55 4.86 -16.68 1.62
CA LYS A 55 4.90 -17.42 0.36
C LYS A 55 3.59 -18.15 0.06
N GLU A 56 2.97 -18.76 1.08
CA GLU A 56 1.76 -19.56 0.89
C GLU A 56 0.47 -18.73 0.83
N SER A 57 0.41 -17.61 1.56
CA SER A 57 -0.85 -16.88 1.77
C SER A 57 -0.85 -15.45 1.24
N VAL A 58 0.29 -14.74 1.30
CA VAL A 58 0.39 -13.34 0.88
C VAL A 58 0.80 -13.21 -0.57
N GLU A 59 1.88 -13.88 -0.98
CA GLU A 59 2.45 -13.78 -2.32
C GLU A 59 1.44 -14.09 -3.46
N PRO A 60 0.52 -15.09 -3.33
CA PRO A 60 -0.49 -15.34 -4.35
C PRO A 60 -1.47 -14.18 -4.57
N ILE A 61 -1.64 -13.29 -3.58
CA ILE A 61 -2.52 -12.10 -3.70
C ILE A 61 -1.96 -11.14 -4.76
N PHE A 62 -0.63 -11.04 -4.89
CA PHE A 62 0.01 -10.09 -5.79
C PHE A 62 -0.18 -10.43 -7.26
N ILE A 63 -0.19 -11.72 -7.60
CA ILE A 63 -0.31 -12.20 -8.98
C ILE A 63 -1.74 -12.55 -9.38
N ARG A 64 -2.66 -12.60 -8.40
CA ARG A 64 -4.07 -12.92 -8.63
C ARG A 64 -4.65 -12.01 -9.72
N TYR A 65 -5.11 -12.63 -10.80
CA TYR A 65 -5.85 -11.94 -11.85
C TYR A 65 -7.24 -11.54 -11.33
N ARG A 66 -7.65 -10.29 -11.57
CA ARG A 66 -8.95 -9.75 -11.12
C ARG A 66 -9.82 -9.24 -12.29
N GLY A 67 -9.40 -9.45 -13.55
CA GLY A 67 -10.11 -8.98 -14.74
C GLY A 67 -9.44 -7.78 -15.42
N GLY A 68 -9.97 -7.31 -16.55
CA GLY A 68 -9.65 -5.97 -17.07
C GLY A 68 -8.19 -5.63 -17.47
N PHE A 69 -8.05 -4.47 -18.10
CA PHE A 69 -6.77 -3.92 -18.57
C PHE A 69 -6.46 -2.55 -17.97
N VAL A 70 -7.23 -2.06 -17.00
CA VAL A 70 -7.04 -0.79 -16.29
C VAL A 70 -7.70 -0.86 -14.90
N GLY A 71 -7.19 -0.10 -13.93
CA GLY A 71 -7.81 0.02 -12.59
C GLY A 71 -7.71 -1.22 -11.70
N SER A 72 -8.65 -1.33 -10.75
CA SER A 72 -8.73 -2.36 -9.70
C SER A 72 -8.89 -3.80 -10.20
N ASP A 73 -9.19 -3.97 -11.49
CA ASP A 73 -9.36 -5.29 -12.09
C ASP A 73 -7.99 -5.93 -12.41
N LYS A 74 -6.90 -5.15 -12.49
CA LYS A 74 -5.56 -5.73 -12.71
C LYS A 74 -5.02 -6.47 -11.49
N SER A 75 -4.10 -7.41 -11.69
CA SER A 75 -3.27 -7.91 -10.60
C SER A 75 -2.38 -6.79 -10.05
N LEU A 76 -2.00 -6.87 -8.76
CA LEU A 76 -1.09 -5.89 -8.15
C LEU A 76 0.25 -5.91 -8.89
N LEU A 77 0.72 -7.11 -9.25
CA LEU A 77 1.97 -7.29 -10.00
C LEU A 77 2.01 -6.45 -11.27
N ALA A 78 0.89 -6.29 -12.00
CA ALA A 78 0.88 -5.56 -13.26
C ALA A 78 1.34 -4.09 -13.15
N CYS A 79 1.21 -3.49 -11.96
CA CYS A 79 1.64 -2.12 -11.69
C CYS A 79 2.86 -2.03 -10.77
N HIS A 80 3.18 -3.10 -10.05
CA HIS A 80 4.18 -3.11 -8.98
C HIS A 80 5.39 -4.00 -9.29
N THR A 81 5.69 -4.28 -10.56
CA THR A 81 6.97 -4.90 -10.90
C THR A 81 8.13 -3.91 -10.71
N VAL A 82 9.35 -4.41 -10.54
CA VAL A 82 10.58 -3.59 -10.54
C VAL A 82 10.71 -2.75 -11.82
N GLN A 83 10.23 -3.23 -12.96
CA GLN A 83 10.25 -2.47 -14.22
C GLN A 83 9.26 -1.30 -14.24
N ALA A 84 8.26 -1.30 -13.36
CA ALA A 84 7.30 -0.20 -13.22
C ALA A 84 7.81 0.90 -12.27
N ASN A 85 8.96 0.69 -11.62
CA ASN A 85 9.59 1.63 -10.67
C ASN A 85 8.59 2.17 -9.63
N ALA A 86 7.66 1.32 -9.21
CA ALA A 86 6.61 1.65 -8.25
C ALA A 86 6.97 1.07 -6.87
N PRO A 87 6.54 1.71 -5.78
CA PRO A 87 6.63 1.13 -4.43
C PRO A 87 6.05 -0.28 -4.42
N LEU A 88 6.55 -1.19 -3.58
CA LEU A 88 6.37 -2.66 -3.58
C LEU A 88 7.41 -3.43 -4.40
N GLY A 89 7.74 -3.00 -5.63
CA GLY A 89 8.93 -3.49 -6.36
C GLY A 89 9.08 -5.01 -6.49
N LEU A 90 8.04 -5.72 -6.90
CA LEU A 90 8.07 -7.17 -7.09
C LEU A 90 8.97 -7.54 -8.26
N VAL A 91 9.83 -8.54 -8.10
CA VAL A 91 10.70 -9.02 -9.17
C VAL A 91 9.88 -9.73 -10.26
N ALA A 92 10.43 -9.81 -11.47
CA ALA A 92 9.76 -10.50 -12.58
C ALA A 92 9.53 -11.97 -12.26
N LEU A 93 8.40 -12.49 -12.75
CA LEU A 93 8.09 -13.92 -12.67
C LEU A 93 9.03 -14.72 -13.58
N THR A 94 9.39 -15.91 -13.13
CA THR A 94 10.07 -16.92 -13.95
C THR A 94 9.04 -17.65 -14.80
N GLU A 95 9.32 -17.82 -16.08
CA GLU A 95 8.54 -18.66 -16.99
C GLU A 95 9.42 -19.82 -17.47
N GLU A 96 9.07 -21.05 -17.08
CA GLU A 96 9.79 -22.25 -17.46
C GLU A 96 8.80 -23.38 -17.77
N ASN A 97 8.95 -24.03 -18.92
CA ASN A 97 8.08 -25.15 -19.35
C ASN A 97 6.57 -24.81 -19.34
N GLY A 98 6.21 -23.54 -19.51
CA GLY A 98 4.82 -23.07 -19.47
C GLY A 98 4.26 -22.84 -18.07
N GLU A 99 5.06 -23.00 -17.02
CA GLU A 99 4.73 -22.61 -15.66
C GLU A 99 5.25 -21.21 -15.37
N VAL A 100 4.48 -20.44 -14.60
CA VAL A 100 4.81 -19.06 -14.21
C VAL A 100 4.84 -18.98 -12.69
N TYR A 101 6.01 -18.69 -12.12
CA TYR A 101 6.23 -18.74 -10.67
C TYR A 101 7.35 -17.79 -10.23
N TRP A 102 7.46 -17.53 -8.92
CA TRP A 102 8.67 -17.00 -8.33
C TRP A 102 9.50 -18.14 -7.74
N THR A 103 10.81 -18.12 -7.99
CA THR A 103 11.75 -18.99 -7.27
C THR A 103 11.81 -18.59 -5.80
N GLU A 104 12.32 -19.47 -4.92
CA GLU A 104 12.45 -19.11 -3.50
C GLU A 104 13.31 -17.85 -3.28
N GLU A 105 14.39 -17.69 -4.05
CA GLU A 105 15.24 -16.49 -3.99
C GLU A 105 14.47 -15.22 -4.41
N GLN A 106 13.63 -15.32 -5.44
CA GLN A 106 12.75 -14.24 -5.87
C GLN A 106 11.69 -13.91 -4.80
N SER A 107 11.06 -14.92 -4.19
CA SER A 107 10.10 -14.73 -3.10
C SER A 107 10.75 -14.08 -1.87
N ARG A 108 12.01 -14.42 -1.55
CA ARG A 108 12.76 -13.75 -0.47
C ARG A 108 12.99 -12.27 -0.77
N THR A 109 13.41 -11.96 -1.99
CA THR A 109 13.58 -10.57 -2.45
C THR A 109 12.26 -9.79 -2.40
N ASN A 110 11.17 -10.41 -2.87
CA ASN A 110 9.84 -9.80 -2.78
C ASN A 110 9.42 -9.54 -1.34
N MET A 111 9.65 -10.49 -0.42
CA MET A 111 9.33 -10.32 1.00
C MET A 111 10.11 -9.16 1.62
N GLU A 112 11.40 -9.00 1.29
CA GLU A 112 12.21 -7.86 1.73
C GLU A 112 11.59 -6.53 1.28
N ASN A 113 11.20 -6.44 0.00
CA ASN A 113 10.55 -5.25 -0.53
C ASN A 113 9.19 -4.96 0.10
N VAL A 114 8.38 -6.00 0.35
CA VAL A 114 7.07 -5.89 1.01
C VAL A 114 7.25 -5.44 2.46
N ALA A 115 8.26 -5.96 3.17
CA ALA A 115 8.52 -5.64 4.57
C ALA A 115 8.84 -4.16 4.81
N LEU A 116 9.38 -3.45 3.81
CA LEU A 116 9.57 -2.00 3.86
C LEU A 116 8.25 -1.22 3.98
N LEU A 117 7.13 -1.81 3.55
CA LEU A 117 5.79 -1.22 3.59
C LEU A 117 4.96 -1.66 4.81
N VAL A 118 5.58 -2.40 5.74
CA VAL A 118 4.93 -3.03 6.87
C VAL A 118 5.34 -2.38 8.19
N ASN A 119 4.36 -2.16 9.07
CA ASN A 119 4.54 -1.68 10.43
C ASN A 119 3.96 -2.69 11.42
N PRO A 120 4.74 -3.69 11.89
CA PRO A 120 4.25 -4.70 12.83
C PRO A 120 3.76 -4.13 14.17
N SER A 121 4.34 -3.01 14.63
CA SER A 121 3.91 -2.35 15.89
C SER A 121 2.55 -1.67 15.82
N ALA A 122 2.08 -1.35 14.60
CA ALA A 122 0.76 -0.79 14.33
C ALA A 122 0.28 -1.24 12.94
N PRO A 123 -0.17 -2.50 12.79
CA PRO A 123 -0.38 -3.15 11.49
C PRO A 123 -1.24 -2.34 10.52
N GLU A 124 -2.32 -1.70 11.00
CA GLU A 124 -3.25 -0.88 10.23
C GLU A 124 -2.61 0.35 9.57
N THR A 125 -1.45 0.80 10.06
CA THR A 125 -0.68 1.91 9.47
C THR A 125 0.30 1.44 8.39
N SER A 126 0.33 0.14 8.08
CA SER A 126 1.18 -0.40 7.03
C SER A 126 0.69 0.08 5.67
N ARG A 127 1.56 0.68 4.85
CA ARG A 127 1.19 1.14 3.49
C ARG A 127 0.68 0.01 2.60
N ILE A 128 1.17 -1.22 2.79
CA ILE A 128 0.64 -2.40 2.06
C ILE A 128 -0.83 -2.70 2.37
N LEU A 129 -1.34 -2.23 3.52
CA LEU A 129 -2.76 -2.30 3.90
C LEU A 129 -3.54 -1.04 3.50
N MET A 130 -2.95 0.15 3.63
CA MET A 130 -3.66 1.41 3.40
C MET A 130 -3.85 1.74 1.91
N ALA A 131 -2.85 1.52 1.07
CA ALA A 131 -2.92 1.92 -0.35
C ALA A 131 -4.01 1.17 -1.15
N PRO A 132 -4.24 -0.15 -0.98
CA PRO A 132 -5.30 -0.86 -1.71
C PRO A 132 -6.68 -0.74 -1.02
N LEU A 133 -6.78 -0.13 0.16
CA LEU A 133 -8.01 0.04 0.92
C LEU A 133 -8.78 1.30 0.50
N ALA A 134 -10.11 1.24 0.48
CA ALA A 134 -10.94 2.37 0.15
C ALA A 134 -10.70 3.57 1.08
N PRO A 135 -10.63 4.82 0.57
CA PRO A 135 -10.51 6.01 1.42
C PRO A 135 -11.62 6.13 2.47
N THR A 136 -12.85 5.70 2.13
CA THR A 136 -13.99 5.66 3.06
C THR A 136 -13.81 4.66 4.21
N ALA A 137 -12.87 3.73 4.09
CA ALA A 137 -12.49 2.77 5.12
C ALA A 137 -11.15 3.13 5.80
N GLY A 138 -10.60 4.32 5.54
CA GLY A 138 -9.33 4.78 6.10
C GLY A 138 -8.09 4.46 5.26
N GLY A 139 -8.28 4.04 4.00
CA GLY A 139 -7.17 3.86 3.06
C GLY A 139 -6.69 5.17 2.40
N GLU A 140 -5.67 5.04 1.56
CA GLU A 140 -5.00 6.17 0.89
C GLU A 140 -5.39 6.27 -0.59
N ALA A 141 -5.09 7.42 -1.20
CA ALA A 141 -5.22 7.57 -2.65
C ALA A 141 -4.21 6.66 -3.35
N HIS A 142 -4.69 5.81 -4.27
CA HIS A 142 -3.85 4.85 -4.99
C HIS A 142 -4.19 4.80 -6.47
N SER A 143 -3.20 5.13 -7.31
CA SER A 143 -3.37 5.16 -8.77
C SER A 143 -3.65 3.79 -9.40
N GLY A 144 -3.31 2.70 -8.70
CA GLY A 144 -3.61 1.33 -9.15
C GLY A 144 -5.07 0.92 -8.91
N GLY A 145 -5.86 1.78 -8.28
CA GLY A 145 -7.23 1.48 -7.88
C GLY A 145 -7.34 0.92 -6.46
N ILE A 146 -8.58 0.76 -6.01
CA ILE A 146 -8.95 0.25 -4.71
C ILE A 146 -9.35 -1.22 -4.84
N PHE A 147 -8.77 -2.08 -4.02
CA PHE A 147 -8.96 -3.52 -4.04
C PHE A 147 -9.85 -4.01 -2.90
N TRP A 148 -9.88 -3.26 -1.79
CA TRP A 148 -10.62 -3.63 -0.59
C TRP A 148 -11.55 -2.49 -0.18
N ASP A 149 -12.82 -2.80 -0.01
CA ASP A 149 -13.84 -1.84 0.46
C ASP A 149 -13.79 -1.63 1.98
N SER A 150 -13.17 -2.55 2.71
CA SER A 150 -13.14 -2.58 4.17
C SER A 150 -11.99 -3.44 4.70
N ALA A 151 -11.63 -3.21 5.97
CA ALA A 151 -10.67 -4.04 6.71
C ALA A 151 -11.18 -5.48 6.98
N ASN A 152 -12.44 -5.77 6.68
CA ASN A 152 -13.00 -7.12 6.78
C ASN A 152 -12.77 -7.95 5.50
N HIS A 153 -12.30 -7.34 4.42
CA HIS A 153 -11.97 -8.04 3.19
C HIS A 153 -10.98 -9.18 3.46
N SER A 154 -11.18 -10.33 2.83
CA SER A 154 -10.40 -11.55 3.12
C SER A 154 -8.90 -11.35 2.93
N GLU A 155 -8.51 -10.72 1.83
CA GLU A 155 -7.11 -10.43 1.52
C GLU A 155 -6.47 -9.43 2.48
N TYR A 156 -7.22 -8.39 2.90
CA TYR A 156 -6.76 -7.46 3.92
C TYR A 156 -6.43 -8.22 5.21
N ARG A 157 -7.33 -9.13 5.64
CA ARG A 157 -7.13 -9.94 6.84
C ARG A 157 -5.95 -10.90 6.73
N ILE A 158 -5.72 -11.50 5.57
CA ILE A 158 -4.55 -12.39 5.34
C ILE A 158 -3.25 -11.60 5.50
N ILE A 159 -3.14 -10.43 4.88
CA ILE A 159 -1.94 -9.60 4.99
C ILE A 159 -1.79 -9.08 6.43
N SER A 160 -2.88 -8.66 7.08
CA SER A 160 -2.87 -8.25 8.49
C SER A 160 -2.42 -9.37 9.43
N GLN A 161 -2.86 -10.62 9.19
CA GLN A 161 -2.41 -11.79 9.94
C GLN A 161 -0.92 -12.06 9.74
N TRP A 162 -0.43 -11.94 8.50
CA TRP A 162 1.00 -12.06 8.23
C TRP A 162 1.81 -10.98 8.96
N ILE A 163 1.36 -9.72 8.93
CA ILE A 163 2.02 -8.62 9.65
C ILE A 163 2.10 -8.92 11.16
N ALA A 164 1.04 -9.51 11.73
CA ALA A 164 0.99 -9.89 13.14
C ALA A 164 1.97 -11.02 13.53
N THR A 165 2.58 -11.72 12.56
CA THR A 165 3.66 -12.68 12.84
C THR A 165 5.01 -12.01 13.13
N GLY A 166 5.15 -10.73 12.76
CA GLY A 166 6.37 -9.96 12.93
C GLY A 166 6.65 -9.60 14.39
N ASN A 167 7.86 -9.09 14.62
CA ASN A 167 8.25 -8.55 15.92
C ASN A 167 7.36 -7.33 16.26
N PRO A 168 6.56 -7.35 17.33
CA PRO A 168 5.65 -6.25 17.66
C PRO A 168 6.36 -4.95 18.02
N ASN A 169 7.68 -4.99 18.25
CA ASN A 169 8.51 -3.80 18.47
C ASN A 169 9.15 -3.26 17.19
N ALA A 170 8.99 -3.93 16.05
CA ALA A 170 9.43 -3.41 14.77
C ALA A 170 8.38 -2.40 14.27
N GLY A 171 8.79 -1.15 14.08
CA GLY A 171 7.94 -0.08 13.56
C GLY A 171 7.94 0.01 12.04
N ALA A 172 7.22 1.02 11.52
CA ALA A 172 7.39 1.48 10.14
C ALA A 172 8.83 1.96 9.93
N GLU A 173 9.30 1.92 8.68
CA GLU A 173 10.52 2.65 8.33
C GLU A 173 10.31 4.15 8.61
N PRO A 174 11.31 4.87 9.15
CA PRO A 174 11.22 6.31 9.31
C PRO A 174 10.91 6.98 7.97
N THR A 175 9.91 7.85 7.95
CA THR A 175 9.61 8.67 6.78
C THR A 175 10.64 9.79 6.67
N VAL A 176 11.17 9.99 5.47
CA VAL A 176 11.98 11.17 5.15
C VAL A 176 11.04 12.35 4.93
N ASP A 177 11.31 13.46 5.62
CA ASP A 177 10.62 14.71 5.35
C ASP A 177 11.23 15.37 4.11
N ILE A 178 10.44 15.43 3.03
CA ILE A 178 10.83 16.11 1.79
C ILE A 178 10.54 17.60 1.94
N ASP A 179 11.53 18.44 1.61
CA ASP A 179 11.46 19.87 1.88
C ASP A 179 10.56 20.62 0.88
N PHE A 180 9.53 21.28 1.42
CA PHE A 180 8.58 22.07 0.64
C PHE A 180 9.18 23.37 0.09
N GLU A 181 10.12 23.98 0.81
CA GLU A 181 10.77 25.20 0.32
C GLU A 181 11.62 24.92 -0.92
N PHE A 182 12.40 23.83 -0.89
CA PHE A 182 13.15 23.33 -2.03
C PHE A 182 12.25 22.93 -3.19
N PHE A 183 11.11 22.28 -2.89
CA PHE A 183 10.10 22.01 -3.91
C PHE A 183 9.70 23.29 -4.65
N ARG A 184 9.24 24.30 -3.91
CA ARG A 184 8.71 25.53 -4.50
C ARG A 184 9.77 26.29 -5.28
N SER A 185 11.00 26.34 -4.76
CA SER A 185 12.08 27.14 -5.33
C SER A 185 12.77 26.45 -6.51
N CYS A 186 12.95 25.13 -6.44
CA CYS A 186 13.88 24.41 -7.32
C CYS A 186 13.24 23.28 -8.13
N VAL A 187 12.17 22.66 -7.62
CA VAL A 187 11.51 21.52 -8.31
C VAL A 187 10.33 21.98 -9.14
N GLN A 188 9.42 22.77 -8.58
CA GLN A 188 8.20 23.23 -9.23
C GLN A 188 8.47 23.96 -10.57
N PRO A 189 9.53 24.78 -10.72
CA PRO A 189 9.85 25.41 -12.00
C PRO A 189 10.11 24.42 -13.15
N ILE A 190 10.53 23.19 -12.87
CA ILE A 190 10.75 22.15 -13.90
C ILE A 190 9.49 21.90 -14.71
N PHE A 191 8.31 22.03 -14.10
CA PHE A 191 7.03 21.66 -14.71
C PHE A 191 6.66 22.48 -15.93
N VAL A 192 7.22 23.69 -16.04
CA VAL A 192 6.92 24.66 -17.11
C VAL A 192 8.14 24.91 -18.00
N ASN A 193 9.31 24.41 -17.62
CA ASN A 193 10.55 24.61 -18.38
C ASN A 193 10.76 23.44 -19.36
N PRO A 194 10.55 23.65 -20.67
CA PRO A 194 10.80 22.62 -21.66
C PRO A 194 12.29 22.32 -21.77
N ILE A 195 12.62 21.14 -22.27
CA ILE A 195 13.96 20.85 -22.79
C ILE A 195 13.86 20.48 -24.26
N GLU A 196 15.00 20.43 -24.95
CA GLU A 196 15.04 19.99 -26.33
C GLU A 196 14.39 18.61 -26.49
N ASN A 197 13.42 18.50 -27.41
CA ASN A 197 12.68 17.27 -27.71
C ASN A 197 11.79 16.69 -26.58
N ALA A 198 11.49 17.46 -25.53
CA ALA A 198 10.49 17.06 -24.53
C ALA A 198 9.51 18.20 -24.20
N MET A 199 8.25 17.83 -24.05
CA MET A 199 7.18 18.74 -23.66
C MET A 199 7.29 19.05 -22.15
N PRO A 200 7.01 20.28 -21.68
CA PRO A 200 7.01 20.55 -20.25
C PRO A 200 5.88 19.78 -19.56
N CYS A 201 6.08 19.41 -18.29
CA CYS A 201 5.16 18.54 -17.55
C CYS A 201 3.72 19.07 -17.52
N ILE A 202 3.56 20.40 -17.45
CA ILE A 202 2.29 21.11 -17.40
C ILE A 202 1.33 20.76 -18.56
N GLU A 203 1.85 20.47 -19.75
CA GLU A 203 1.01 20.22 -20.93
C GLU A 203 0.18 18.94 -20.79
N CYS A 204 0.67 17.96 -20.02
CA CYS A 204 -0.03 16.71 -19.76
C CYS A 204 -0.53 16.56 -18.31
N HIS A 205 0.12 17.23 -17.36
CA HIS A 205 -0.13 17.08 -15.91
C HIS A 205 -0.77 18.32 -15.26
N SER A 206 -1.33 19.26 -16.04
CA SER A 206 -2.01 20.47 -15.52
C SER A 206 -3.25 20.21 -14.67
N GLY A 207 -3.91 19.06 -14.88
CA GLY A 207 -5.01 18.58 -14.02
C GLY A 207 -4.55 17.72 -12.84
N GLN A 208 -3.24 17.71 -12.58
CA GLN A 208 -2.59 16.99 -11.48
C GLN A 208 -1.53 17.95 -10.86
N PHE A 209 -0.42 17.39 -10.40
CA PHE A 209 0.63 18.10 -9.69
C PHE A 209 1.25 19.31 -10.43
N ALA A 210 1.16 19.39 -11.77
CA ALA A 210 1.73 20.48 -12.55
C ALA A 210 0.73 21.61 -12.80
N ILE A 211 0.07 22.08 -11.74
CA ILE A 211 -0.90 23.20 -11.77
C ILE A 211 -0.29 24.40 -12.52
N PRO A 212 -1.03 25.08 -13.42
CA PRO A 212 -0.52 26.26 -14.11
C PRO A 212 -0.22 27.44 -13.18
N ASN A 213 0.92 28.10 -13.40
CA ASN A 213 1.19 29.40 -12.78
C ASN A 213 0.43 30.52 -13.50
N PRO A 214 0.17 31.66 -12.82
CA PRO A 214 -0.38 32.83 -13.50
C PRO A 214 0.60 33.39 -14.54
N ASP A 215 0.07 34.07 -15.56
CA ASP A 215 0.86 34.70 -16.61
C ASP A 215 1.97 35.60 -16.03
N ASN A 216 3.21 35.35 -16.44
CA ASN A 216 4.40 36.10 -16.03
C ASN A 216 4.61 36.17 -14.48
N SER A 217 4.08 35.22 -13.72
CA SER A 217 4.21 35.17 -12.25
C SER A 217 4.43 33.76 -11.74
N TYR A 218 5.19 33.64 -10.65
CA TYR A 218 5.35 32.38 -9.95
C TYR A 218 3.99 31.94 -9.37
N TRP A 219 3.91 30.65 -9.04
CA TRP A 219 2.79 30.09 -8.30
C TRP A 219 2.57 30.81 -6.98
N THR A 220 1.30 30.94 -6.59
CA THR A 220 0.97 31.33 -5.21
C THR A 220 1.39 30.22 -4.25
N LEU A 221 1.55 30.57 -2.96
CA LEU A 221 1.84 29.58 -1.92
C LEU A 221 0.80 28.46 -1.89
N GLU A 222 -0.48 28.78 -2.12
CA GLU A 222 -1.57 27.82 -2.16
C GLU A 222 -1.43 26.86 -3.34
N GLN A 223 -1.17 27.38 -4.55
CA GLN A 223 -0.93 26.54 -5.73
C GLN A 223 0.29 25.62 -5.53
N SER A 224 1.38 26.14 -4.97
CA SER A 224 2.56 25.32 -4.67
C SER A 224 2.26 24.22 -3.65
N ARG A 225 1.47 24.49 -2.60
CA ARG A 225 1.07 23.47 -1.62
C ARG A 225 0.24 22.36 -2.26
N GLN A 226 -0.76 22.74 -3.05
CA GLN A 226 -1.58 21.76 -3.76
C GLN A 226 -0.74 20.91 -4.72
N SER A 227 0.13 21.54 -5.53
CA SER A 227 1.06 20.84 -6.41
C SER A 227 1.98 19.88 -5.65
N PHE A 228 2.49 20.30 -4.49
CA PHE A 228 3.36 19.46 -3.65
C PHE A 228 2.62 18.23 -3.12
N GLU A 229 1.43 18.43 -2.52
CA GLU A 229 0.60 17.35 -1.99
C GLU A 229 0.23 16.33 -3.08
N GLU A 230 -0.13 16.79 -4.27
CA GLU A 230 -0.43 15.91 -5.40
C GLU A 230 0.83 15.20 -5.94
N LEU A 231 1.97 15.89 -6.02
CA LEU A 231 3.23 15.29 -6.46
C LEU A 231 3.69 14.18 -5.51
N MET A 232 3.49 14.34 -4.20
CA MET A 232 3.90 13.35 -3.20
C MET A 232 3.24 11.98 -3.41
N THR A 233 2.13 11.89 -4.16
CA THR A 233 1.54 10.59 -4.57
C THR A 233 2.37 9.82 -5.61
N PHE A 234 3.39 10.47 -6.19
CA PHE A 234 4.33 9.91 -7.17
C PHE A 234 5.77 9.82 -6.65
N VAL A 235 6.01 10.24 -5.41
CA VAL A 235 7.31 10.24 -4.75
C VAL A 235 7.27 9.26 -3.59
N ASP A 236 8.30 8.42 -3.47
CA ASP A 236 8.54 7.60 -2.28
C ASP A 236 9.70 8.24 -1.49
N PRO A 237 9.40 8.97 -0.40
CA PRO A 237 10.44 9.68 0.35
C PRO A 237 11.56 8.77 0.82
N GLY A 238 12.80 9.22 0.63
CA GLY A 238 14.01 8.44 0.89
C GLY A 238 14.37 7.42 -0.19
N ARG A 239 13.45 7.14 -1.14
CA ARG A 239 13.54 6.03 -2.09
C ARG A 239 13.37 6.52 -3.54
N PRO A 240 14.39 7.22 -4.08
CA PRO A 240 14.32 7.74 -5.45
C PRO A 240 14.09 6.64 -6.49
N ASP A 241 14.68 5.45 -6.32
CA ASP A 241 14.53 4.29 -7.21
C ASP A 241 13.08 3.77 -7.32
N TYR A 242 12.23 4.11 -6.36
CA TYR A 242 10.81 3.75 -6.32
C TYR A 242 9.88 4.96 -6.52
N SER A 243 10.45 6.13 -6.85
CA SER A 243 9.71 7.36 -7.11
C SER A 243 9.41 7.48 -8.60
N ARG A 244 8.14 7.31 -8.97
CA ARG A 244 7.68 7.42 -10.37
C ARG A 244 7.97 8.78 -10.98
N PHE A 245 7.99 9.83 -10.16
CA PHE A 245 8.40 11.18 -10.58
C PHE A 245 9.78 11.21 -11.28
N LEU A 246 10.71 10.36 -10.83
CA LEU A 246 12.06 10.27 -11.41
C LEU A 246 12.16 9.29 -12.58
N HIS A 247 11.26 8.31 -12.68
CA HIS A 247 11.34 7.23 -13.67
C HIS A 247 10.49 7.44 -14.92
N LYS A 248 9.33 8.09 -14.79
CA LYS A 248 8.47 8.37 -15.95
C LYS A 248 9.19 9.22 -17.01
N PRO A 249 9.89 10.32 -16.65
CA PRO A 249 10.61 11.14 -17.62
C PRO A 249 11.99 10.59 -18.02
N LEU A 250 12.51 9.56 -17.33
CA LEU A 250 13.80 8.94 -17.65
C LEU A 250 13.67 8.01 -18.88
N HIS A 251 14.71 7.98 -19.71
CA HIS A 251 14.77 7.10 -20.88
C HIS A 251 14.85 5.62 -20.46
N PRO A 252 14.18 4.70 -21.18
CA PRO A 252 14.20 3.26 -20.85
C PRO A 252 15.60 2.64 -20.77
N ASP A 253 16.51 3.03 -21.67
CA ASP A 253 17.90 2.52 -21.66
C ASP A 253 18.69 2.92 -20.40
N ALA A 254 18.20 3.91 -19.64
CA ALA A 254 18.75 4.31 -18.35
C ALA A 254 17.96 3.75 -17.15
N GLY A 255 16.99 2.87 -17.37
CA GLY A 255 16.13 2.30 -16.32
C GLY A 255 14.80 3.02 -16.12
N GLY A 256 14.45 3.97 -16.99
CA GLY A 256 13.14 4.64 -16.97
C GLY A 256 12.00 3.78 -17.50
N ASP A 257 10.77 4.29 -17.37
CA ASP A 257 9.57 3.54 -17.75
C ASP A 257 9.39 3.48 -19.28
N LEU A 258 8.94 2.33 -19.80
CA LEU A 258 8.72 2.14 -21.24
C LEU A 258 7.77 3.17 -21.86
N MET A 259 6.75 3.65 -21.13
CA MET A 259 5.71 4.53 -21.64
C MET A 259 5.64 5.85 -20.86
N HIS A 260 5.81 6.97 -21.58
CA HIS A 260 5.56 8.33 -21.12
C HIS A 260 5.30 9.24 -22.33
N ASN A 261 4.09 9.81 -22.42
CA ASN A 261 3.66 10.54 -23.63
C ASN A 261 4.33 11.90 -23.81
N GLY A 262 4.84 12.51 -22.72
CA GLY A 262 5.48 13.85 -22.76
C GLY A 262 6.92 13.87 -23.30
N GLY A 263 7.45 12.72 -23.74
CA GLY A 263 8.85 12.57 -24.14
C GLY A 263 9.76 12.19 -22.96
N ARG A 264 11.09 12.26 -23.19
CA ARG A 264 12.10 11.90 -22.17
C ARG A 264 12.88 13.13 -21.77
N ARG A 265 12.87 13.42 -20.47
CA ARG A 265 13.61 14.54 -19.90
C ARG A 265 15.07 14.17 -19.65
N TRP A 266 15.31 12.95 -19.18
CA TRP A 266 16.65 12.47 -18.83
C TRP A 266 17.00 11.24 -19.66
N TYR A 267 18.24 11.18 -20.13
CA TYR A 267 18.77 10.03 -20.90
C TYR A 267 19.79 9.22 -20.11
N SER A 268 20.10 9.62 -18.88
CA SER A 268 21.01 8.93 -17.97
C SER A 268 20.53 9.10 -16.53
N GLN A 269 20.81 8.13 -15.66
CA GLN A 269 20.66 8.28 -14.22
C GLN A 269 21.60 9.36 -13.65
N ASP A 270 22.74 9.58 -14.33
CA ASP A 270 23.74 10.57 -13.94
C ASP A 270 23.41 12.00 -14.39
N ASP A 271 22.27 12.21 -15.04
CA ASP A 271 21.84 13.54 -15.46
C ASP A 271 21.83 14.50 -14.25
N PRO A 272 22.50 15.67 -14.35
CA PRO A 272 22.70 16.53 -13.18
C PRO A 272 21.38 17.10 -12.63
N GLU A 273 20.36 17.28 -13.49
CA GLU A 273 19.04 17.72 -13.06
C GLU A 273 18.34 16.59 -12.30
N ARG A 274 18.37 15.37 -12.85
CA ARG A 274 17.81 14.18 -12.18
C ARG A 274 18.47 13.93 -10.82
N ARG A 275 19.80 13.97 -10.73
CA ARG A 275 20.53 13.76 -9.47
C ARG A 275 20.19 14.81 -8.42
N ALA A 276 19.96 16.06 -8.82
CA ALA A 276 19.50 17.10 -7.90
C ALA A 276 18.12 16.77 -7.33
N LEU A 277 17.21 16.24 -8.14
CA LEU A 277 15.90 15.76 -7.69
C LEU A 277 15.99 14.50 -6.83
N GLU A 278 16.91 13.58 -7.13
CA GLU A 278 17.18 12.41 -6.27
C GLU A 278 17.60 12.85 -4.87
N ASN A 279 18.50 13.83 -4.75
CA ASN A 279 18.92 14.38 -3.46
C ASN A 279 17.73 14.98 -2.70
N TRP A 280 16.84 15.68 -3.38
CA TRP A 280 15.61 16.20 -2.77
C TRP A 280 14.66 15.08 -2.31
N VAL A 281 14.46 14.03 -3.11
CA VAL A 281 13.66 12.85 -2.71
C VAL A 281 14.30 12.12 -1.53
N ARG A 282 15.63 12.09 -1.43
CA ARG A 282 16.37 11.54 -0.29
C ARG A 282 16.29 12.42 0.98
N GLY A 283 15.80 13.65 0.87
CA GLY A 283 15.76 14.63 1.96
C GLY A 283 17.08 15.37 2.19
N ASP A 284 18.06 15.20 1.29
CA ASP A 284 19.39 15.81 1.39
C ASP A 284 19.41 17.27 0.90
N ALA A 285 18.42 17.67 0.10
CA ALA A 285 18.30 19.02 -0.46
C ALA A 285 17.14 19.80 0.18
N VAL A 286 17.44 20.96 0.76
CA VAL A 286 16.53 21.78 1.57
C VAL A 286 16.70 23.27 1.29
N GLY A 287 15.68 24.07 1.57
CA GLY A 287 15.71 25.53 1.45
C GLY A 287 15.61 26.02 0.01
N ASP A 288 15.97 27.29 -0.23
CA ASP A 288 15.74 27.97 -1.51
C ASP A 288 16.97 28.02 -2.44
N GLN A 289 18.09 27.41 -2.04
CA GLN A 289 19.33 27.46 -2.80
C GLN A 289 19.37 26.36 -3.87
N CYS A 290 18.92 26.69 -5.07
CA CYS A 290 18.85 25.73 -6.16
C CYS A 290 20.24 25.38 -6.74
N PRO A 291 20.57 24.09 -6.89
CA PRO A 291 21.79 23.68 -7.57
C PRO A 291 21.76 24.15 -9.03
N PRO A 292 22.93 24.33 -9.70
CA PRO A 292 22.98 24.88 -11.06
C PRO A 292 22.08 24.17 -12.08
N ALA A 293 21.87 22.86 -11.93
CA ALA A 293 21.01 22.09 -12.82
C ALA A 293 19.50 22.37 -12.64
N LEU A 294 19.10 22.97 -11.52
CA LEU A 294 17.72 23.36 -11.21
C LEU A 294 17.52 24.87 -11.27
N GLN A 295 18.46 25.61 -11.85
CA GLN A 295 18.33 27.04 -12.08
C GLN A 295 17.73 27.27 -13.45
N PHE A 296 16.48 27.74 -13.47
CA PHE A 296 15.75 28.05 -14.68
C PHE A 296 15.61 29.56 -14.84
N ASP A 297 15.71 30.02 -16.08
CA ASP A 297 15.39 31.41 -16.41
C ASP A 297 13.91 31.65 -16.16
N TYR A 298 13.60 32.58 -15.26
CA TYR A 298 12.24 32.96 -14.93
C TYR A 298 11.88 34.32 -15.54
N PRO A 299 10.65 34.51 -16.06
CA PRO A 299 9.58 33.52 -16.24
C PRO A 299 9.81 32.63 -17.48
N PRO A 300 9.24 31.40 -17.54
CA PRO A 300 9.18 30.64 -18.79
C PRO A 300 8.52 31.52 -19.86
N ARG A 301 9.10 31.52 -21.07
CA ARG A 301 8.60 32.33 -22.19
C ARG A 301 7.17 31.90 -22.57
N PRO A 302 6.33 32.84 -23.04
CA PRO A 302 4.99 32.53 -23.53
C PRO A 302 4.99 31.52 -24.68
#